data_AF-A0A9X8ZC42-F1
#
_entry.id   AF-A0A9X8ZC42-F1
#
_cell.length_a   1.000
_cell.length_b   1.000
_cell.length_c   1.000
_cell.angle_alpha   90.00
_cell.angle_beta   90.00
_cell.angle_gamma   90.00
#
_symmetry.space_group_name_H-M   'P 1'
#
loop_
_entity.id
_entity.type
_entity.pdbx_description
1 polymer ?
#
loop_
_entity_poly.entity_id
_entity_poly.type
_entity_poly.pdbx_seq_one_letter_code
_entity_poly.pdbx_strand_id
1 'polypeptide(L)'
;KKNYNRVEKLIMNLGYEKEEHSKTFIDWKWRQHHEAFFHPEKKIQIEIHWRLHPAPTKEPSFNELWKRKRESKLTGHPVYYLGNEDLFLYLVAHGSRHGWFRLRWLADIDQMIRKDEITNQDKIILKKFQYYHLGKQNELLIGQALILASILLKTPISKDKHTYIGKKSRKLANLAITNIVEIGNTEFDYIKEDMNNAQGNYFC
;
A
#
# COMPACT_ATOMS: atom_id res chain seq x y z
N LYS A 1 -15.07 8.49 -14.18
CA LYS A 1 -15.05 8.81 -12.73
C LYS A 1 -16.43 9.34 -12.32
N LYS A 2 -17.37 8.48 -11.91
CA LYS A 2 -18.71 8.92 -11.48
C LYS A 2 -18.60 9.57 -10.10
N ASN A 3 -19.29 10.68 -9.84
CA ASN A 3 -19.32 11.43 -8.57
C ASN A 3 -18.02 12.13 -8.10
N TYR A 4 -16.91 12.09 -8.85
CA TYR A 4 -15.66 12.74 -8.45
C TYR A 4 -15.83 14.22 -8.11
N ASN A 5 -16.48 15.00 -8.99
CA ASN A 5 -16.70 16.44 -8.78
C ASN A 5 -17.48 16.75 -7.49
N ARG A 6 -18.35 15.83 -7.04
CA ARG A 6 -19.09 15.99 -5.78
C ARG A 6 -18.18 15.75 -4.58
N VAL A 7 -17.32 14.74 -4.64
CA VAL A 7 -16.34 14.41 -3.59
C VAL A 7 -15.29 15.51 -3.48
N GLU A 8 -14.77 15.99 -4.60
CA GLU A 8 -13.80 17.09 -4.66
C GLU A 8 -14.36 18.35 -3.97
N LYS A 9 -15.56 18.80 -4.35
CA LYS A 9 -16.22 19.93 -3.69
C LYS A 9 -16.40 19.74 -2.18
N LEU A 10 -16.79 18.53 -1.76
CA LEU A 10 -16.96 18.24 -0.34
C LEU A 10 -15.65 18.34 0.43
N ILE A 11 -14.57 17.75 -0.09
CA ILE A 11 -13.25 17.73 0.54
C ILE A 11 -12.66 19.14 0.60
N MET A 12 -12.78 19.92 -0.47
CA MET A 12 -12.37 21.33 -0.49
C MET A 12 -13.13 22.18 0.54
N ASN A 13 -14.44 21.98 0.67
CA ASN A 13 -15.25 22.65 1.70
C ASN A 13 -14.87 22.26 3.13
N LEU A 14 -14.16 21.14 3.33
CA LEU A 14 -13.64 20.71 4.62
C LEU A 14 -12.23 21.26 4.93
N GLY A 15 -11.71 22.17 4.09
CA GLY A 15 -10.40 22.82 4.28
C GLY A 15 -9.22 22.04 3.72
N TYR A 16 -9.47 21.05 2.87
CA TYR A 16 -8.41 20.34 2.15
C TYR A 16 -8.07 21.03 0.83
N GLU A 17 -6.80 21.06 0.50
CA GLU A 17 -6.24 21.63 -0.73
C GLU A 17 -5.76 20.49 -1.63
N LYS A 18 -5.91 20.66 -2.94
CA LYS A 18 -5.45 19.67 -3.91
C LYS A 18 -3.91 19.72 -3.99
N GLU A 19 -3.26 18.57 -3.88
CA GLU A 19 -1.80 18.51 -4.06
C GLU A 19 -1.44 18.62 -5.54
N GLU A 20 -0.59 19.58 -5.89
CA GLU A 20 -0.03 19.67 -7.24
C GLU A 20 1.15 18.72 -7.39
N HIS A 21 1.00 17.72 -8.28
CA HIS A 21 2.12 16.87 -8.66
C HIS A 21 3.00 17.58 -9.71
N SER A 22 4.33 17.56 -9.48
CA SER A 22 5.35 17.93 -10.46
C SER A 22 5.12 17.20 -11.79
N LYS A 23 4.83 17.96 -12.85
CA LYS A 23 4.41 17.45 -14.16
C LYS A 23 5.62 17.04 -15.01
N THR A 24 6.14 15.83 -14.81
CA THR A 24 7.06 15.22 -15.80
C THR A 24 6.28 14.50 -16.93
N PHE A 25 6.07 15.31 -17.95
CA PHE A 25 5.39 15.27 -19.25
C PHE A 25 4.81 14.04 -20.00
N ILE A 26 5.01 12.75 -19.71
CA ILE A 26 4.54 11.71 -20.68
C ILE A 26 3.70 10.57 -20.08
N ASP A 27 3.84 10.28 -18.78
CA ASP A 27 3.32 9.03 -18.19
C ASP A 27 1.97 9.19 -17.45
N TRP A 28 1.55 10.44 -17.22
CA TRP A 28 0.49 10.76 -16.27
C TRP A 28 -0.92 10.40 -16.77
N LYS A 29 -1.22 10.57 -18.07
CA LYS A 29 -2.59 10.47 -18.59
C LYS A 29 -3.23 9.08 -18.42
N TRP A 30 -2.41 8.03 -18.28
CA TRP A 30 -2.85 6.64 -18.17
C TRP A 30 -2.66 6.03 -16.77
N ARG A 31 -1.93 6.72 -15.88
CA ARG A 31 -1.59 6.24 -14.52
C ARG A 31 -2.37 6.89 -13.39
N GLN A 32 -3.12 7.96 -13.66
CA GLN A 32 -3.94 8.62 -12.64
C GLN A 32 -5.10 7.68 -12.24
N HIS A 33 -4.95 7.05 -11.08
CA HIS A 33 -5.94 6.18 -10.43
C HIS A 33 -6.46 6.78 -9.12
N HIS A 34 -5.81 7.85 -8.64
CA HIS A 34 -6.21 8.60 -7.46
C HIS A 34 -5.87 10.08 -7.60
N GLU A 35 -6.39 10.89 -6.68
CA GLU A 35 -6.04 12.30 -6.50
C GLU A 35 -5.77 12.55 -5.01
N ALA A 36 -4.69 13.26 -4.69
CA ALA A 36 -4.31 13.57 -3.32
C ALA A 36 -4.76 14.98 -2.90
N PHE A 37 -5.18 15.10 -1.65
CA PHE A 37 -5.59 16.34 -1.02
C PHE A 37 -4.95 16.44 0.36
N PHE A 38 -4.47 17.62 0.75
CA PHE A 38 -3.82 17.86 2.01
C PHE A 38 -4.55 18.93 2.81
N HIS A 39 -4.73 18.70 4.11
CA HIS A 39 -5.24 19.73 5.01
C HIS A 39 -4.06 20.42 5.71
N PRO A 40 -3.81 21.72 5.45
CA PRO A 40 -2.62 22.41 5.93
C PRO A 40 -2.54 22.50 7.46
N GLU A 41 -3.68 22.67 8.14
CA GLU A 41 -3.71 22.72 9.61
C GLU A 41 -3.68 21.32 10.26
N LYS A 42 -4.54 20.39 9.82
CA LYS A 42 -4.62 19.03 10.40
C LYS A 42 -3.40 18.16 10.06
N LYS A 43 -2.62 18.54 9.04
CA LYS A 43 -1.50 17.74 8.50
C LYS A 43 -1.93 16.34 8.09
N ILE A 44 -3.16 16.21 7.56
CA ILE A 44 -3.74 14.95 7.09
C ILE A 44 -3.82 15.00 5.57
N GLN A 45 -3.32 13.95 4.93
CA GLN A 45 -3.49 13.70 3.51
C GLN A 45 -4.65 12.72 3.29
N ILE A 46 -5.49 13.01 2.29
CA ILE A 46 -6.54 12.13 1.80
C ILE A 46 -6.27 11.84 0.33
N GLU A 47 -6.20 10.56 -0.02
CA GLU A 47 -6.15 10.12 -1.41
C GLU A 47 -7.50 9.54 -1.85
N ILE A 48 -8.06 10.08 -2.93
CA ILE A 48 -9.33 9.62 -3.51
C ILE A 48 -9.04 8.73 -4.70
N HIS A 49 -9.23 7.42 -4.52
CA HIS A 49 -8.99 6.39 -5.54
C HIS A 49 -10.27 6.08 -6.34
N TRP A 50 -10.19 6.12 -7.67
CA TRP A 50 -11.23 5.55 -8.58
C TRP A 50 -10.84 4.19 -9.15
N ARG A 51 -9.58 3.80 -8.98
CA ARG A 51 -9.05 2.45 -9.25
C ARG A 51 -8.05 2.12 -8.14
N LEU A 52 -7.93 0.85 -7.79
CA LEU A 52 -6.94 0.37 -6.82
C LEU A 52 -5.53 0.39 -7.42
N HIS A 53 -5.42 0.11 -8.72
CA HIS A 53 -4.15 0.03 -9.42
C HIS A 53 -4.14 0.89 -10.69
N PRO A 54 -2.98 1.42 -11.11
CA PRO A 54 -2.86 2.08 -12.41
C PRO A 54 -3.16 1.09 -13.55
N ALA A 55 -3.66 1.60 -14.67
CA ALA A 55 -3.80 0.81 -15.90
C ALA A 55 -2.43 0.27 -16.36
N PRO A 56 -2.36 -0.90 -17.00
CA PRO A 56 -3.44 -1.78 -17.47
C PRO A 56 -3.80 -2.92 -16.50
N THR A 57 -3.33 -2.89 -15.25
CA THR A 57 -3.65 -3.91 -14.25
C THR A 57 -5.17 -4.04 -14.11
N LYS A 58 -5.68 -5.27 -14.13
CA LYS A 58 -7.11 -5.51 -13.92
C LYS A 58 -7.44 -5.28 -12.45
N GLU A 59 -8.71 -5.17 -12.10
CA GLU A 59 -9.12 -5.10 -10.71
C GLU A 59 -10.55 -5.63 -10.58
N PRO A 60 -10.96 -6.09 -9.39
CA PRO A 60 -12.35 -6.43 -9.17
C PRO A 60 -13.23 -5.19 -9.37
N SER A 61 -14.46 -5.39 -9.83
CA SER A 61 -15.39 -4.27 -9.95
C SER A 61 -15.73 -3.68 -8.57
N PHE A 62 -16.13 -2.40 -8.54
CA PHE A 62 -16.57 -1.76 -7.29
C PHE A 62 -17.63 -2.59 -6.56
N ASN A 63 -18.62 -3.14 -7.28
CA ASN A 63 -19.69 -3.94 -6.66
C ASN A 63 -19.17 -5.25 -6.06
N GLU A 64 -18.16 -5.88 -6.68
CA GLU A 64 -17.53 -7.08 -6.13
C GLU A 64 -16.78 -6.76 -4.83
N LEU A 65 -16.02 -5.66 -4.79
CA LEU A 65 -15.34 -5.18 -3.59
C LEU A 65 -16.36 -4.80 -2.51
N TRP A 66 -17.42 -4.07 -2.89
CA TRP A 66 -18.45 -3.58 -1.98
C TRP A 66 -19.29 -4.70 -1.36
N LYS A 67 -19.47 -5.82 -2.08
CA LYS A 67 -20.13 -7.02 -1.56
C LYS A 67 -19.31 -7.70 -0.47
N ARG A 68 -17.98 -7.63 -0.53
CA ARG A 68 -17.03 -8.25 0.42
C ARG A 68 -16.45 -7.26 1.44
N LYS A 69 -16.94 -6.04 1.48
CA LYS A 69 -16.46 -5.01 2.40
C LYS A 69 -16.61 -5.48 3.86
N ARG A 70 -15.69 -5.01 4.70
CA ARG A 70 -15.79 -5.11 6.15
C ARG A 70 -16.19 -3.76 6.72
N GLU A 71 -16.79 -3.79 7.91
CA GLU A 71 -17.16 -2.59 8.66
C GLU A 71 -16.19 -2.41 9.83
N SER A 72 -15.64 -1.21 9.95
CA SER A 72 -14.78 -0.82 11.08
C SER A 72 -15.64 -0.49 12.28
N LYS A 73 -15.27 -1.04 13.44
CA LYS A 73 -15.90 -0.76 14.74
C LYS A 73 -15.26 0.42 15.48
N LEU A 74 -14.30 1.11 14.87
CA LEU A 74 -13.50 2.15 15.52
C LEU A 74 -14.20 3.51 15.61
N THR A 75 -15.27 3.71 14.85
CA THR A 75 -15.97 4.99 14.72
C THR A 75 -17.45 4.83 15.04
N GLY A 76 -18.09 5.90 15.53
CA GLY A 76 -19.55 5.92 15.77
C GLY A 76 -20.41 5.87 14.50
N HIS A 77 -19.78 5.92 13.34
CA HIS A 77 -20.42 5.79 12.03
C HIS A 77 -19.78 4.62 11.28
N PRO A 78 -20.53 3.88 10.44
CA PRO A 78 -19.99 2.75 9.70
C PRO A 78 -18.94 3.22 8.70
N VAL A 79 -17.69 2.80 8.89
CA VAL A 79 -16.59 3.00 7.94
C VAL A 79 -16.29 1.67 7.27
N TYR A 80 -16.51 1.59 5.97
CA TYR A 80 -16.28 0.37 5.20
C TYR A 80 -14.89 0.33 4.58
N TYR A 81 -14.30 -0.85 4.58
CA TYR A 81 -12.97 -1.10 4.02
C TYR A 81 -12.90 -2.48 3.35
N LEU A 82 -11.80 -2.76 2.67
CA LEU A 82 -11.62 -3.98 1.88
C LEU A 82 -11.77 -5.25 2.74
N GLY A 83 -12.34 -6.29 2.12
CA GLY A 83 -12.29 -7.66 2.64
C GLY A 83 -10.85 -8.13 2.83
N ASN A 84 -10.64 -9.18 3.62
CA ASN A 84 -9.31 -9.64 4.00
C ASN A 84 -8.45 -9.93 2.75
N GLU A 85 -8.98 -10.68 1.79
CA GLU A 85 -8.25 -11.12 0.61
C GLU A 85 -7.95 -9.94 -0.33
N ASP A 86 -8.93 -9.06 -0.52
CA ASP A 86 -8.77 -7.86 -1.35
C ASP A 86 -7.73 -6.90 -0.72
N LEU A 87 -7.74 -6.74 0.61
CA LEU A 87 -6.78 -5.91 1.34
C LEU A 87 -5.37 -6.50 1.25
N PHE A 88 -5.23 -7.80 1.52
CA PHE A 88 -3.93 -8.49 1.46
C PHE A 88 -3.31 -8.34 0.06
N LEU A 89 -4.08 -8.62 -0.99
CA LEU A 89 -3.59 -8.49 -2.37
C LEU A 89 -3.31 -7.05 -2.77
N TYR A 90 -4.11 -6.10 -2.28
CA TYR A 90 -3.83 -4.67 -2.46
C TYR A 90 -2.51 -4.27 -1.81
N LEU A 91 -2.26 -4.66 -0.56
CA LEU A 91 -1.01 -4.35 0.17
C LEU A 91 0.20 -4.98 -0.52
N VAL A 92 0.11 -6.23 -0.98
CA VAL A 92 1.17 -6.89 -1.75
C VAL A 92 1.47 -6.13 -3.03
N ALA A 93 0.44 -5.78 -3.82
CA ALA A 93 0.62 -5.05 -5.07
C ALA A 93 1.22 -3.65 -4.84
N HIS A 94 0.69 -2.93 -3.85
CA HIS A 94 1.08 -1.56 -3.55
C HIS A 94 2.52 -1.53 -3.02
N GLY A 95 2.83 -2.32 -2.00
CA GLY A 95 4.18 -2.40 -1.44
C GLY A 95 5.23 -2.81 -2.48
N SER A 96 4.96 -3.84 -3.28
CA SER A 96 5.88 -4.28 -4.35
C SER A 96 6.13 -3.19 -5.40
N ARG A 97 5.10 -2.45 -5.80
CA ARG A 97 5.24 -1.35 -6.77
C ARG A 97 6.09 -0.21 -6.23
N HIS A 98 5.97 0.07 -4.94
CA HIS A 98 6.71 1.12 -4.27
C HIS A 98 8.05 0.63 -3.71
N GLY A 99 8.48 -0.60 -4.04
CA GLY A 99 9.78 -1.13 -3.58
C GLY A 99 9.85 -1.36 -2.08
N TRP A 100 8.71 -1.37 -1.37
CA TRP A 100 8.63 -1.53 0.07
C TRP A 100 9.36 -0.45 0.88
N PHE A 101 9.56 0.76 0.33
CA PHE A 101 10.33 1.83 0.97
C PHE A 101 9.86 2.22 2.37
N ARG A 102 8.62 1.90 2.75
CA ARG A 102 8.08 1.99 4.10
C ARG A 102 7.61 0.63 4.58
N LEU A 103 7.92 0.29 5.84
CA LEU A 103 7.55 -1.01 6.42
C LEU A 103 6.06 -1.16 6.74
N ARG A 104 5.26 -0.09 6.66
CA ARG A 104 3.84 -0.10 7.06
C ARG A 104 3.01 -1.19 6.36
N TRP A 105 3.25 -1.42 5.07
CA TRP A 105 2.51 -2.45 4.33
C TRP A 105 2.86 -3.85 4.82
N LEU A 106 4.13 -4.08 5.15
CA LEU A 106 4.58 -5.35 5.73
C LEU A 106 4.04 -5.53 7.14
N ALA A 107 3.94 -4.46 7.93
CA ALA A 107 3.35 -4.49 9.26
C ALA A 107 1.87 -4.88 9.23
N ASP A 108 1.10 -4.33 8.30
CA ASP A 108 -0.31 -4.71 8.11
C ASP A 108 -0.42 -6.18 7.65
N ILE A 109 0.45 -6.62 6.72
CA ILE A 109 0.50 -8.03 6.27
C ILE A 109 0.86 -8.98 7.43
N ASP A 110 1.83 -8.61 8.27
CA ASP A 110 2.22 -9.39 9.45
C ASP A 110 1.04 -9.58 10.41
N GLN A 111 0.32 -8.49 10.73
CA GLN A 111 -0.87 -8.52 11.57
C GLN A 111 -1.94 -9.45 10.99
N MET A 112 -2.22 -9.34 9.68
CA MET A 112 -3.21 -10.19 9.01
C MET A 112 -2.83 -11.67 9.07
N ILE A 113 -1.55 -12.01 8.89
CA ILE A 113 -1.07 -13.40 8.96
C ILE A 113 -1.17 -13.93 10.39
N ARG A 114 -0.76 -13.15 11.41
CA ARG A 114 -0.80 -13.57 12.81
C ARG A 114 -2.21 -13.78 13.33
N LYS A 115 -3.17 -13.02 12.82
CA LYS A 115 -4.60 -13.14 13.15
C LYS A 115 -5.33 -14.22 12.34
N ASP A 116 -4.62 -14.92 11.45
CA ASP A 116 -5.17 -15.89 10.51
C ASP A 116 -6.33 -15.30 9.68
N GLU A 117 -6.24 -14.02 9.31
CA GLU A 117 -7.25 -13.33 8.51
C GLU A 117 -7.26 -13.81 7.05
N ILE A 118 -6.23 -14.57 6.64
CA ILE A 118 -6.07 -15.14 5.30
C ILE A 118 -5.97 -16.66 5.43
N THR A 119 -7.12 -17.33 5.38
CA THR A 119 -7.24 -18.76 5.67
C THR A 119 -6.99 -19.62 4.43
N ASN A 120 -6.82 -20.92 4.63
CA ASN A 120 -6.67 -21.88 3.53
C ASN A 120 -7.93 -22.04 2.66
N GLN A 121 -9.12 -21.72 3.18
CA GLN A 121 -10.38 -21.74 2.42
C GLN A 121 -10.40 -20.63 1.36
N ASP A 122 -9.60 -19.60 1.55
CA ASP A 122 -9.51 -18.45 0.65
C ASP A 122 -8.62 -18.72 -0.57
N LYS A 123 -8.03 -19.91 -0.72
CA LYS A 123 -7.16 -20.24 -1.88
C LYS A 123 -7.83 -20.03 -3.23
N ILE A 124 -9.12 -20.35 -3.37
CA ILE A 124 -9.86 -20.17 -4.64
C ILE A 124 -10.11 -18.68 -4.90
N ILE A 125 -10.50 -17.95 -3.85
CA ILE A 125 -10.75 -16.50 -3.86
C ILE A 125 -9.44 -15.76 -4.17
N LEU A 126 -8.38 -16.02 -3.41
CA LEU A 126 -7.04 -15.52 -3.65
C LEU A 126 -6.57 -15.85 -5.06
N LYS A 127 -6.70 -17.08 -5.56
CA LYS A 127 -6.24 -17.42 -6.92
C LYS A 127 -7.02 -16.65 -8.01
N LYS A 128 -8.31 -16.43 -7.81
CA LYS A 128 -9.14 -15.59 -8.70
C LYS A 128 -8.72 -14.11 -8.63
N PHE A 129 -8.49 -13.58 -7.43
CA PHE A 129 -8.23 -12.16 -7.20
C PHE A 129 -6.78 -11.73 -7.38
N GLN A 130 -5.85 -12.67 -7.22
CA GLN A 130 -4.45 -12.52 -7.54
C GLN A 130 -4.24 -12.02 -8.96
N TYR A 131 -4.95 -12.59 -9.94
CA TYR A 131 -4.81 -12.15 -11.32
C TYR A 131 -5.33 -10.72 -11.54
N TYR A 132 -6.38 -10.34 -10.81
CA TYR A 132 -6.85 -8.96 -10.83
C TYR A 132 -5.76 -8.04 -10.26
N HIS A 133 -5.36 -8.21 -9.00
CA HIS A 133 -4.46 -7.26 -8.32
C HIS A 133 -2.99 -7.31 -8.79
N LEU A 134 -2.49 -8.49 -9.19
CA LEU A 134 -1.07 -8.76 -9.38
C LEU A 134 -0.73 -9.27 -10.80
N GLY A 135 -1.73 -9.52 -11.64
CA GLY A 135 -1.54 -10.04 -12.99
C GLY A 135 -0.86 -11.41 -13.00
N LYS A 136 -0.04 -11.67 -14.03
CA LYS A 136 0.69 -12.95 -14.20
C LYS A 136 1.80 -13.20 -13.17
N GLN A 137 2.15 -12.19 -12.36
CA GLN A 137 3.24 -12.26 -11.38
C GLN A 137 2.73 -12.39 -9.93
N ASN A 138 1.46 -12.75 -9.76
CA ASN A 138 0.80 -12.90 -8.48
C ASN A 138 1.57 -13.70 -7.42
N GLU A 139 1.93 -14.94 -7.73
CA GLU A 139 2.57 -15.83 -6.77
C GLU A 139 3.96 -15.32 -6.37
N LEU A 140 4.65 -14.69 -7.33
CA LEU A 140 5.96 -14.09 -7.16
C LEU A 140 5.93 -12.92 -6.16
N LEU A 141 4.96 -12.01 -6.29
CA LEU A 141 4.85 -10.85 -5.40
C LEU A 141 4.35 -11.23 -4.00
N ILE A 142 3.44 -12.21 -3.90
CA ILE A 142 3.05 -12.77 -2.60
C ILE A 142 4.27 -13.39 -1.91
N GLY A 143 5.04 -14.19 -2.64
CA GLY A 143 6.28 -14.77 -2.12
C GLY A 143 7.26 -13.71 -1.62
N GLN A 144 7.43 -12.62 -2.38
CA GLN A 144 8.29 -11.50 -1.98
C GLN A 144 7.83 -10.91 -0.64
N ALA A 145 6.54 -10.59 -0.50
CA ALA A 145 5.99 -10.01 0.73
C ALA A 145 6.15 -10.94 1.94
N LEU A 146 5.87 -12.24 1.78
CA LEU A 146 6.04 -13.23 2.87
C LEU A 146 7.50 -13.35 3.32
N ILE A 147 8.46 -13.34 2.39
CA ILE A 147 9.88 -13.37 2.71
C ILE A 147 10.28 -12.11 3.48
N LEU A 148 9.89 -10.93 2.99
CA LEU A 148 10.22 -9.65 3.64
C LEU A 148 9.62 -9.56 5.05
N ALA A 149 8.34 -9.90 5.20
CA ALA A 149 7.67 -9.90 6.51
C ALA A 149 8.32 -10.89 7.48
N SER A 150 8.69 -12.09 7.02
CA SER A 150 9.39 -13.08 7.85
C SER A 150 10.78 -12.62 8.28
N ILE A 151 11.57 -12.03 7.37
CA ILE A 151 12.93 -11.56 7.67
C ILE A 151 12.90 -10.37 8.64
N LEU A 152 12.08 -9.36 8.33
CA LEU A 152 12.08 -8.06 9.00
C LEU A 152 11.22 -8.02 10.26
N LEU A 153 10.06 -8.70 10.25
CA LEU A 153 9.05 -8.65 11.32
C LEU A 153 8.85 -9.98 12.03
N LYS A 154 9.63 -11.01 11.67
CA LYS A 154 9.52 -12.37 12.23
C LYS A 154 8.12 -12.96 12.08
N THR A 155 7.45 -12.63 10.98
CA THR A 155 6.13 -13.17 10.65
C THR A 155 6.19 -14.69 10.52
N PRO A 156 5.34 -15.45 11.24
CA PRO A 156 5.27 -16.90 11.09
C PRO A 156 4.61 -17.27 9.77
N ILE A 157 5.33 -17.99 8.91
CA ILE A 157 4.81 -18.43 7.62
C ILE A 157 4.36 -19.89 7.74
N SER A 158 3.06 -20.13 7.55
CA SER A 158 2.50 -21.48 7.58
C SER A 158 2.97 -22.32 6.39
N LYS A 159 3.02 -23.65 6.56
CA LYS A 159 3.59 -24.56 5.56
C LYS A 159 2.93 -24.45 4.18
N ASP A 160 1.62 -24.24 4.16
CA ASP A 160 0.82 -24.05 2.94
C ASP A 160 1.22 -22.81 2.14
N LYS A 161 1.77 -21.77 2.78
CA LYS A 161 2.18 -20.52 2.12
C LYS A 161 3.59 -20.59 1.54
N HIS A 162 4.38 -21.62 1.86
CA HIS A 162 5.70 -21.81 1.26
C HIS A 162 5.66 -22.06 -0.25
N THR A 163 4.51 -22.46 -0.81
CA THR A 163 4.35 -22.64 -2.26
C THR A 163 4.58 -21.34 -3.05
N TYR A 164 4.39 -20.17 -2.42
CA TYR A 164 4.69 -18.87 -3.03
C TYR A 164 6.18 -18.49 -2.97
N ILE A 165 6.98 -19.20 -2.17
CA ILE A 165 8.39 -18.89 -1.92
C ILE A 165 9.28 -19.71 -2.84
N GLY A 166 9.91 -19.04 -3.81
CA GLY A 166 10.80 -19.65 -4.81
C GLY A 166 12.00 -18.76 -5.13
N LYS A 167 12.84 -19.21 -6.07
CA LYS A 167 14.08 -18.51 -6.44
C LYS A 167 13.83 -17.06 -6.88
N LYS A 168 12.78 -16.83 -7.68
CA LYS A 168 12.43 -15.50 -8.18
C LYS A 168 11.92 -14.58 -7.06
N SER A 169 11.07 -15.05 -6.14
CA SER A 169 10.57 -14.22 -5.04
C SER A 169 11.67 -13.87 -4.05
N ARG A 170 12.62 -14.78 -3.80
CA ARG A 170 13.83 -14.48 -3.02
C ARG A 170 14.69 -13.40 -3.69
N LYS A 171 14.89 -13.48 -5.01
CA LYS A 171 15.62 -12.44 -5.76
C LYS A 171 14.96 -11.07 -5.60
N LEU A 172 13.64 -10.98 -5.75
CA LEU A 172 12.91 -9.72 -5.57
C LEU A 172 12.93 -9.22 -4.12
N ALA A 173 12.87 -10.12 -3.13
CA ALA A 173 12.98 -9.75 -1.74
C ALA A 173 14.36 -9.15 -1.43
N ASN A 174 15.43 -9.75 -1.94
CA ASN A 174 16.78 -9.20 -1.79
C ASN A 174 16.92 -7.81 -2.41
N LEU A 175 16.38 -7.59 -3.61
CA LEU A 175 16.38 -6.26 -4.25
C LEU A 175 15.60 -5.22 -3.42
N ALA A 176 14.46 -5.62 -2.85
CA ALA A 176 13.68 -4.74 -1.98
C ALA A 176 14.41 -4.42 -0.68
N ILE A 177 15.13 -5.37 -0.08
CA ILE A 177 15.95 -5.12 1.11
C ILE A 177 17.00 -4.04 0.84
N THR A 178 17.68 -4.09 -0.31
CA THR A 178 18.63 -3.05 -0.71
C THR A 178 17.96 -1.67 -0.74
N ASN A 179 16.79 -1.57 -1.37
CA ASN A 179 16.03 -0.31 -1.45
C ASN A 179 15.59 0.20 -0.07
N ILE A 180 15.08 -0.69 0.80
CA ILE A 180 14.68 -0.35 2.18
C ILE A 180 15.87 0.22 2.96
N VAL A 181 17.06 -0.41 2.85
CA VAL A 181 18.26 0.03 3.55
C VAL A 181 18.78 1.35 3.01
N GLU A 182 18.85 1.51 1.68
CA GLU A 182 19.32 2.75 1.04
C GLU A 182 18.45 3.96 1.42
N ILE A 183 17.12 3.79 1.40
CA ILE A 183 16.18 4.86 1.78
C ILE A 183 16.26 5.14 3.27
N GLY A 184 16.35 4.10 4.11
CA GLY A 184 16.50 4.26 5.55
C GLY A 184 17.78 5.02 5.93
N ASN A 185 18.90 4.75 5.25
CA ASN A 185 20.15 5.47 5.46
C ASN A 185 20.02 6.93 5.01
N THR A 186 19.42 7.17 3.84
CA THR A 186 19.22 8.52 3.28
C THR A 186 18.36 9.38 4.20
N GLU A 187 17.21 8.86 4.66
CA GLU A 187 16.34 9.58 5.62
C GLU A 187 17.05 9.85 6.95
N PHE A 188 17.86 8.90 7.43
CA PHE A 188 18.63 9.08 8.66
C PHE A 188 19.72 10.15 8.54
N ASP A 189 20.40 10.22 7.41
CA ASP A 189 21.41 11.24 7.12
C ASP A 189 20.77 12.64 7.04
N TYR A 190 19.60 12.78 6.39
CA TYR A 190 18.84 14.03 6.39
C TYR A 190 18.43 14.48 7.80
N ILE A 191 17.89 13.56 8.62
CA ILE A 191 17.49 13.89 10.00
C ILE A 191 18.70 14.34 10.83
N LYS A 192 19.87 13.71 10.63
CA LYS A 192 21.11 14.12 11.30
C LYS A 192 21.57 15.51 10.86
N GLU A 193 21.55 15.80 9.56
CA GLU A 193 21.90 17.12 9.04
C GLU A 193 20.96 18.21 9.60
N ASP A 194 19.66 17.97 9.58
CA ASP A 194 18.66 18.88 10.15
C ASP A 194 18.87 19.10 11.66
N MET A 195 19.16 18.04 12.43
CA MET A 195 19.45 18.15 13.87
C MET A 195 20.73 18.94 14.15
N ASN A 196 21.79 18.72 13.37
CA ASN A 196 23.05 19.46 13.50
C ASN A 196 22.87 20.94 13.13
N ASN A 197 22.11 21.23 12.08
CA ASN A 197 21.79 22.60 11.67
C ASN A 197 20.90 23.31 12.69
N ALA A 198 19.96 22.59 13.33
CA ALA A 198 19.13 23.14 14.39
C ALA A 198 19.93 23.45 15.67
N GLN A 199 20.98 22.69 15.98
CA GLN A 199 21.86 22.95 17.13
C GLN A 199 22.83 24.13 16.89
N GLY A 200 23.16 24.45 15.63
CA GLY A 200 23.99 25.62 15.28
C GLY A 200 23.34 26.98 15.53
N ASN A 201 22.01 27.05 15.71
CA ASN A 201 21.26 28.30 15.89
C ASN A 201 20.97 28.66 17.37
N TYR A 202 21.48 27.88 18.34
CA TYR A 202 21.32 28.16 19.78
C TYR A 202 22.61 28.61 20.48
N PHE A 203 23.69 28.86 19.73
CA PHE A 203 24.91 29.49 20.23
C PHE A 203 25.20 30.77 19.44
N CYS A 204 24.48 31.83 19.76
CA CYS A 204 24.87 33.22 19.53
C CYS A 204 24.36 34.05 20.71
#